data_AF-A0A9D0H3W9-F1
#
_entry.id   AF-A0A9D0H3W9-F1
#
_cell.length_a   1.000
_cell.length_b   1.000
_cell.length_c   1.000
_cell.angle_alpha   90.00
_cell.angle_beta   90.00
_cell.angle_gamma   90.00
#
_symmetry.space_group_name_H-M   'P 1'
#
loop_
_entity.id
_entity.type
_entity.pdbx_description
1 polymer ?
#
loop_
_entity_poly.entity_id
_entity_poly.type
_entity_poly.pdbx_seq_one_letter_code
_entity_poly.pdbx_strand_id
1 'polypeptide(L)' 'MKIKDLGEFGLIERLVSVLNIKDSSVYVGFGDDCSAVEIKNQLYLFTGDVQLEG' A
#
# COMPACT_ATOMS: atom_id res chain seq x y z
N MET A 1 0.45 -21.97 4.56
CA MET A 1 1.04 -21.03 5.52
C MET A 1 -0.09 -20.14 6.04
N LYS A 2 -0.27 -20.00 7.35
CA LYS A 2 -1.29 -19.09 7.92
C LYS A 2 -0.72 -17.66 7.94
N ILE A 3 -1.56 -16.63 8.04
CA ILE A 3 -1.12 -15.22 8.10
C ILE A 3 -0.13 -14.99 9.24
N LYS A 4 -0.39 -15.61 10.42
CA LYS A 4 0.52 -15.52 11.57
C LYS A 4 1.95 -16.00 11.30
N ASP A 5 2.14 -16.87 10.30
CA ASP A 5 3.46 -17.42 9.96
C ASP A 5 4.20 -16.52 8.95
N LEU A 6 3.49 -15.61 8.27
CA LEU A 6 4.06 -14.62 7.33
C LEU A 6 4.56 -13.36 8.05
N GLY A 7 3.90 -12.96 9.14
CA GLY A 7 4.08 -11.63 9.73
C GLY A 7 3.48 -10.53 8.85
N GLU A 8 3.56 -9.28 9.32
CA GLU A 8 2.97 -8.14 8.60
C GLU A 8 3.69 -7.84 7.29
N PHE A 9 5.03 -7.79 7.31
CA PHE A 9 5.83 -7.44 6.13
C PHE A 9 5.73 -8.50 5.05
N GLY A 10 5.75 -9.78 5.41
CA GLY A 10 5.56 -10.87 4.45
C GLY A 10 4.17 -10.87 3.82
N LEU A 11 3.14 -10.42 4.56
CA LEU A 11 1.81 -10.22 4.02
C LEU A 11 1.78 -9.03 3.05
N ILE A 12 2.40 -7.90 3.40
CA ILE A 12 2.52 -6.71 2.54
C ILE A 12 3.21 -7.09 1.21
N GLU A 13 4.38 -7.72 1.26
CA GLU A 13 5.12 -8.15 0.06
C GLU A 13 4.28 -9.05 -0.85
N ARG A 14 3.56 -10.01 -0.26
CA ARG A 14 2.66 -10.89 -1.01
C ARG A 14 1.53 -10.11 -1.68
N LEU A 15 0.93 -9.15 -0.99
CA LEU A 15 -0.12 -8.30 -1.56
C LEU A 15 0.42 -7.41 -2.68
N VAL A 16 1.56 -6.76 -2.47
CA VAL A 16 2.24 -5.93 -3.49
C VAL A 16 2.53 -6.73 -4.76
N SER A 17 2.96 -8.00 -4.63
CA SER A 17 3.28 -8.86 -5.78
C SER A 17 2.08 -9.19 -6.69
N VAL A 18 0.85 -9.13 -6.17
CA VAL A 18 -0.37 -9.43 -6.93
C VAL A 18 -1.14 -8.16 -7.31
N LEU A 19 -1.00 -7.09 -6.51
CA LEU A 19 -1.58 -5.77 -6.75
C LEU A 19 -0.66 -4.94 -7.65
N ASN A 20 -0.57 -5.33 -8.93
CA ASN A 20 0.20 -4.59 -9.92
C ASN A 20 -0.46 -3.25 -10.25
N ILE A 21 0.27 -2.15 -10.03
CA ILE A 21 -0.12 -0.81 -10.45
C ILE A 21 0.43 -0.56 -11.86
N LYS A 22 -0.47 -0.23 -12.80
CA LYS A 22 -0.11 0.11 -14.18
C LYS A 22 -0.37 1.58 -14.51
N ASP A 23 -0.96 2.31 -13.59
CA ASP A 23 -1.28 3.72 -13.76
C ASP A 23 -0.02 4.57 -13.55
N SER A 24 0.39 5.29 -14.60
CA SER A 24 1.59 6.14 -14.57
C SER A 24 1.45 7.38 -13.70
N SER A 25 0.22 7.73 -13.30
CA SER A 25 -0.01 8.82 -12.34
C SER A 25 0.38 8.43 -10.92
N VAL A 26 0.63 7.15 -10.64
CA VAL A 26 1.06 6.67 -9.32
C VAL A 26 2.58 6.72 -9.22
N TYR A 27 3.09 7.57 -8.33
CA TYR A 27 4.53 7.75 -8.07
C TYR A 27 5.02 6.80 -6.97
N VAL A 28 4.19 6.61 -5.95
CA VAL A 28 4.43 5.67 -4.84
C VAL A 28 3.20 4.79 -4.70
N GLY A 29 3.43 3.48 -4.84
CA GLY A 29 2.40 2.44 -4.80
C GLY A 29 2.17 1.88 -3.40
N PHE A 30 1.79 0.61 -3.34
CA PHE A 30 1.59 -0.10 -2.06
C PHE A 30 2.93 -0.41 -1.37
N GLY A 31 2.92 -0.51 -0.04
CA GLY A 31 4.06 -1.00 0.75
C GLY A 31 5.01 0.07 1.28
N ASP A 32 4.60 1.34 1.22
CA ASP A 32 5.26 2.50 1.82
C ASP A 32 4.31 3.20 2.81
N ASP A 33 4.76 4.24 3.49
CA ASP A 33 3.99 4.97 4.52
C ASP A 33 2.70 5.63 3.97
N CYS A 34 2.72 6.00 2.69
CA CYS A 34 1.56 6.50 1.96
C CYS A 34 1.70 6.27 0.46
N SER A 35 0.57 6.21 -0.24
CA SER A 35 0.54 6.24 -1.70
C SER A 35 0.58 7.68 -2.20
N ALA A 36 1.33 7.94 -3.26
CA ALA A 36 1.41 9.25 -3.91
C ALA A 36 0.91 9.17 -5.36
N VAL A 37 -0.11 9.99 -5.68
CA VAL A 37 -0.75 10.01 -7.00
C VAL A 37 -0.80 11.43 -7.54
N GLU A 38 -0.38 11.62 -8.79
CA GLU A 38 -0.48 12.90 -9.49
C GLU A 38 -1.89 13.11 -10.03
N ILE A 39 -2.51 14.21 -9.62
CA ILE A 39 -3.81 14.65 -10.12
C ILE A 39 -3.68 16.13 -10.45
N LYS A 40 -3.85 16.49 -11.73
CA LYS A 40 -3.76 17.88 -12.22
C LYS A 40 -2.49 18.62 -11.75
N ASN A 41 -1.33 18.00 -11.94
CA ASN A 41 0.00 18.55 -11.58
C ASN A 41 0.20 18.79 -10.07
N GLN A 42 -0.56 18.09 -9.23
CA GLN A 42 -0.35 18.07 -7.77
C GLN A 42 -0.24 16.62 -7.30
N LEU A 43 0.63 16.38 -6.32
CA LEU A 43 0.74 15.08 -5.67
C LEU A 43 -0.25 15.01 -4.51
N TYR A 44 -1.16 14.05 -4.60
CA TYR A 44 -2.11 13.71 -3.55
C TYR A 44 -1.56 12.51 -2.79
N LEU A 45 -1.55 12.62 -1.46
CA LEU A 45 -1.09 11.58 -0.56
C LEU A 45 -2.29 10.88 0.07
N PHE A 46 -2.26 9.56 0.04
CA PHE A 46 -3.31 8.71 0.61
C PHE A 46 -2.69 7.75 1.61
N THR A 47 -3.22 7.74 2.83
CA THR A 47 -2.89 6.78 3.86
C THR A 47 -4.15 6.38 4.62
N GLY A 48 -4.11 5.26 5.32
CA GLY A 48 -5.25 4.73 6.06
C GLY A 48 -4.80 3.79 7.16
N ASP A 49 -5.17 4.15 8.39
CA ASP A 49 -4.91 3.38 9.59
C ASP A 49 -6.21 2.95 10.25
N VAL A 50 -6.16 1.85 11.01
CA VAL A 50 -7.29 1.38 11.81
C VAL A 50 -6.85 1.16 13.26
N GLN A 51 -7.74 1.51 14.19
CA GLN A 51 -7.61 1.19 15.60
C GLN A 51 -8.71 0.20 15.97
N LEU A 52 -8.35 -0.83 16.72
CA LEU A 52 -9.29 -1.81 17.25
C LEU A 52 -9.41 -1.59 18.76
N GLU A 53 -10.64 -1.62 19.29
CA GLU A 53 -10.86 -1.70 20.73
C GLU A 53 -10.31 -3.04 21.25
N GLY A 54 -9.53 -2.98 22.33
CA GLY A 54 -8.78 -4.11 22.90
C GLY A 54 -9.26 -4.52 24.27
#